data_AF-A0A3D1X764-F1
#
_entry.id   AF-A0A3D1X764-F1
#
_cell.length_a   1.000
_cell.length_b   1.000
_cell.length_c   1.000
_cell.angle_alpha   90.00
_cell.angle_beta   90.00
_cell.angle_gamma   90.00
#
_symmetry.space_group_name_H-M   'P 1'
#
loop_
_entity.id
_entity.type
_entity.pdbx_description
1 polymer ?
#
loop_
_entity_poly.entity_id
_entity_poly.type
_entity_poly.pdbx_seq_one_letter_code
_entity_poly.pdbx_strand_id
1 'polypeptide(L)'
;TLCHVTWQDDSAENISEQYYDTQSRLETAQIKLARLQELLKKAENMEDIITIESAISETEYEIERLSGTMRHYDALVDYATVTLELNEVYRLSGTEDAPKSFGEKLSNAFTDGLAAVAEGLEDFAIWLAYSWLGILIFAAVVFAAVKLIGRLRRGQKLPKIGRKKSKNTANETKVEE
;
A
#
# COMPACT_ATOMS: atom_id res chain seq x y z
N THR A 1 19.37 12.56 17.35
CA THR A 1 18.31 13.08 16.45
C THR A 1 17.34 11.94 16.19
N LEU A 2 16.10 12.05 16.68
CA LEU A 2 15.12 10.94 16.73
C LEU A 2 14.21 10.84 15.48
N CYS A 3 14.38 11.74 14.52
CA CYS A 3 13.49 11.86 13.36
C CYS A 3 14.31 11.90 12.07
N HIS A 4 13.89 11.14 11.06
CA HIS A 4 14.42 11.20 9.69
C HIS A 4 13.43 12.01 8.84
N VAL A 5 13.86 13.15 8.31
CA VAL A 5 13.04 13.99 7.42
C VAL A 5 13.00 13.30 6.06
N THR A 6 11.83 12.81 5.68
CA THR A 6 11.61 12.17 4.37
C THR A 6 11.36 13.20 3.27
N TRP A 7 10.69 14.30 3.61
CA TRP A 7 10.35 15.38 2.69
C TRP A 7 10.22 16.71 3.46
N GLN A 8 10.70 17.78 2.84
CA GLN A 8 10.56 19.16 3.31
C GLN A 8 10.39 20.04 2.08
N ASP A 9 9.47 20.99 2.17
CA ASP A 9 9.27 22.05 1.18
C ASP A 9 9.20 23.38 1.92
N ASP A 10 10.03 24.33 1.49
CA ASP A 10 10.08 25.68 2.02
C ASP A 10 9.73 26.63 0.88
N SER A 11 8.67 27.43 1.06
CA SER A 11 8.30 28.49 0.12
C SER A 11 8.28 29.84 0.84
N ALA A 12 8.83 30.86 0.17
CA ALA A 12 8.85 32.22 0.67
C ALA A 12 8.52 33.18 -0.49
N GLU A 13 7.58 34.08 -0.27
CA GLU A 13 7.18 35.10 -1.24
C GLU A 13 7.65 36.48 -0.75
N ASN A 14 8.28 37.27 -1.63
CA ASN A 14 8.72 38.62 -1.30
C ASN A 14 7.61 39.64 -1.63
N ILE A 15 7.01 40.21 -0.59
CA ILE A 15 5.94 41.21 -0.72
C ILE A 15 6.40 42.64 -0.44
N SER A 16 7.70 42.91 -0.39
CA SER A 16 8.24 44.22 0.04
C SER A 16 7.71 45.37 -0.82
N GLU A 17 7.68 45.20 -2.14
CA GLU A 17 7.16 46.22 -3.07
C GLU A 17 5.67 46.49 -2.84
N GLN A 18 4.87 45.43 -2.69
CA GLN A 18 3.43 45.52 -2.47
C GLN A 18 3.11 46.18 -1.12
N TYR A 19 3.92 45.91 -0.10
CA TYR A 19 3.82 46.52 1.21
C TYR A 19 4.02 48.04 1.14
N TYR A 20 5.14 48.48 0.56
CA TYR A 20 5.46 49.91 0.46
C TYR A 20 4.49 50.67 -0.48
N ASP A 21 4.00 50.03 -1.56
CA ASP A 21 2.95 50.61 -2.42
C ASP A 21 1.66 50.82 -1.63
N THR A 22 1.19 49.78 -0.92
CA THR A 22 -0.04 49.85 -0.12
C THR A 22 0.07 50.92 0.96
N GLN A 23 1.21 51.01 1.64
CA GLN A 23 1.48 52.04 2.63
C GLN A 23 1.45 53.46 2.02
N SER A 24 2.11 53.66 0.88
CA SER A 24 2.13 54.95 0.18
C SER A 24 0.74 55.37 -0.29
N ARG A 25 -0.08 54.42 -0.75
CA ARG A 25 -1.47 54.65 -1.13
C ARG A 25 -2.34 55.01 0.07
N LEU A 26 -2.14 54.34 1.21
CA LEU A 26 -2.85 54.66 2.46
C LEU A 26 -2.55 56.10 2.90
N GLU A 27 -1.28 56.50 2.91
CA GLU A 27 -0.88 57.87 3.26
C GLU A 27 -1.51 58.90 2.29
N THR A 28 -1.47 58.60 0.98
CA THR A 28 -2.07 59.46 -0.04
C THR A 28 -3.58 59.61 0.18
N ALA A 29 -4.28 58.53 0.52
CA ALA A 29 -5.70 58.54 0.81
C ALA A 29 -6.02 59.36 2.08
N GLN A 30 -5.20 59.27 3.12
CA GLN A 30 -5.35 60.09 4.34
C GLN A 30 -5.14 61.57 4.06
N ILE A 31 -4.14 61.93 3.25
CA ILE A 31 -3.91 63.32 2.82
C ILE A 31 -5.11 63.82 2.00
N LYS A 32 -5.63 62.99 1.10
CA LYS A 32 -6.84 63.31 0.32
C LYS A 32 -8.04 63.56 1.23
N LEU A 33 -8.25 62.71 2.24
CA LEU A 33 -9.33 62.88 3.22
C LEU A 33 -9.19 64.20 3.98
N ALA A 34 -8.00 64.54 4.47
CA ALA A 34 -7.76 65.81 5.15
C ALA A 34 -8.07 67.01 4.23
N ARG A 35 -7.67 66.97 2.96
CA ARG A 35 -8.00 68.00 1.97
C ARG A 35 -9.49 68.10 1.71
N LEU A 36 -10.19 66.97 1.59
CA LEU A 36 -11.65 66.96 1.41
C LEU A 36 -12.37 67.57 2.62
N GLN A 37 -11.92 67.29 3.84
CA GLN A 37 -12.44 67.91 5.05
C GLN A 37 -12.20 69.42 5.10
N GLU A 38 -11.06 69.90 4.60
CA GLU A 38 -10.81 71.34 4.46
C GLU A 38 -11.71 72.00 3.41
N LEU A 39 -11.98 71.32 2.30
CA LEU A 39 -12.90 71.80 1.28
C LEU A 39 -14.34 71.84 1.81
N LEU A 40 -14.76 70.83 2.56
CA LEU A 40 -16.07 70.78 3.21
C LEU A 40 -16.30 71.98 4.13
N LYS A 41 -15.28 72.37 4.92
CA LYS A 41 -15.35 73.56 5.81
C LYS A 41 -15.53 74.88 5.06
N LYS A 42 -15.17 74.93 3.77
CA LYS A 42 -15.24 76.13 2.92
C LYS A 42 -16.46 76.09 1.98
N ALA A 43 -17.18 74.98 1.92
CA ALA A 43 -18.31 74.82 1.02
C ALA A 43 -19.55 75.56 1.56
N GLU A 44 -20.16 76.40 0.72
CA GLU A 44 -21.36 77.18 1.08
C GLU A 44 -22.63 76.62 0.43
N ASN A 45 -22.51 75.94 -0.73
CA ASN A 45 -23.64 75.35 -1.43
C ASN A 45 -23.95 73.94 -0.92
N MET A 46 -25.23 73.63 -0.75
CA MET A 46 -25.68 72.30 -0.30
C MET A 46 -25.28 71.18 -1.28
N GLU A 47 -25.31 71.43 -2.59
CA GLU A 47 -24.91 70.46 -3.61
C GLU A 47 -23.41 70.11 -3.50
N ASP A 48 -22.55 71.11 -3.28
CA ASP A 48 -21.12 70.92 -3.05
C ASP A 48 -20.85 70.14 -1.76
N ILE A 49 -21.62 70.41 -0.70
CA ILE A 49 -21.51 69.68 0.58
C ILE A 49 -21.83 68.19 0.38
N ILE A 50 -22.94 67.86 -0.27
CA ILE A 50 -23.35 66.46 -0.50
C ILE A 50 -22.31 65.71 -1.33
N THR A 51 -21.77 66.35 -2.37
CA THR A 51 -20.75 65.73 -3.22
C THR A 51 -19.43 65.52 -2.49
N ILE A 52 -19.00 66.47 -1.64
CA ILE A 52 -17.79 66.33 -0.82
C ILE A 52 -17.98 65.24 0.24
N GLU A 53 -19.12 65.18 0.93
CA GLU A 53 -19.44 64.13 1.91
C GLU A 53 -19.41 62.74 1.28
N SER A 54 -19.99 62.59 0.09
CA SER A 54 -19.92 61.34 -0.67
C SER A 54 -18.47 60.96 -1.00
N ALA A 55 -17.64 61.94 -1.38
CA ALA A 55 -16.23 61.70 -1.68
C ALA A 55 -15.40 61.38 -0.41
N ILE A 56 -15.76 61.95 0.74
CA ILE A 56 -15.18 61.63 2.04
C ILE A 56 -15.50 60.18 2.39
N SER A 57 -16.78 59.79 2.34
CA SER A 57 -17.21 58.42 2.66
C SER A 57 -16.51 57.36 1.79
N GLU A 58 -16.35 57.62 0.49
CA GLU A 58 -15.61 56.74 -0.42
C GLU A 58 -14.13 56.65 -0.02
N THR A 59 -13.52 57.79 0.35
CA THR A 59 -12.12 57.83 0.75
C THR A 59 -11.89 57.15 2.10
N GLU A 60 -12.81 57.26 3.05
CA GLU A 60 -12.79 56.53 4.32
C GLU A 60 -12.88 55.03 4.10
N TYR A 61 -13.76 54.58 3.20
CA TYR A 61 -13.86 53.17 2.84
C TYR A 61 -12.55 52.65 2.23
N GLU A 62 -11.92 53.40 1.33
CA GLU A 62 -10.62 53.04 0.75
C GLU A 62 -9.52 52.99 1.82
N ILE A 63 -9.50 53.92 2.78
CA ILE A 63 -8.57 53.92 3.90
C ILE A 63 -8.75 52.66 4.75
N GLU A 64 -9.98 52.30 5.12
CA GLU A 64 -10.25 51.09 5.91
C GLU A 64 -9.82 49.83 5.15
N ARG A 65 -10.09 49.78 3.84
CA ARG A 65 -9.68 48.66 2.99
C ARG A 65 -8.15 48.53 2.95
N LEU A 66 -7.43 49.61 2.68
CA LEU A 66 -5.96 49.63 2.65
C LEU A 66 -5.35 49.32 4.02
N SER A 67 -5.92 49.88 5.09
CA SER A 67 -5.52 49.60 6.49
C SER A 67 -5.73 48.12 6.83
N GLY A 68 -6.84 47.53 6.40
CA GLY A 68 -7.11 46.10 6.53
C GLY A 68 -6.07 45.24 5.81
N THR A 69 -5.70 45.61 4.59
CA THR A 69 -4.63 44.93 3.83
C THR A 69 -3.27 45.03 4.53
N MET A 70 -2.91 46.21 5.06
CA MET A 70 -1.66 46.38 5.82
C MET A 70 -1.62 45.46 7.04
N ARG A 71 -2.70 45.41 7.83
CA ARG A 71 -2.82 44.49 8.99
C ARG A 71 -2.67 43.02 8.57
N HIS A 72 -3.16 42.65 7.39
CA HIS A 72 -3.00 41.31 6.86
C HIS A 72 -1.53 41.00 6.50
N TYR A 73 -0.83 41.93 5.84
CA TYR A 73 0.59 41.75 5.54
C TYR A 73 1.44 41.69 6.81
N ASP A 74 1.18 42.54 7.80
CA ASP A 74 1.87 42.51 9.09
C ASP A 74 1.70 41.13 9.76
N ALA A 75 0.48 40.58 9.73
CA ALA A 75 0.23 39.23 10.25
C ALA A 75 0.98 38.13 9.48
N LEU A 76 1.12 38.24 8.15
CA LEU A 76 1.87 37.24 7.37
C LEU A 76 3.38 37.32 7.63
N VAL A 77 3.92 38.50 7.92
CA VAL A 77 5.34 38.67 8.27
C VAL A 77 5.63 38.16 9.69
N ASP A 78 4.72 38.40 10.63
CA ASP A 78 4.87 37.98 12.02
C ASP A 78 4.69 36.46 12.21
N TYR A 79 3.89 35.81 11.37
CA TYR A 79 3.56 34.39 11.49
C TYR A 79 4.00 33.57 10.26
N ALA A 80 4.98 32.69 10.44
CA ALA A 80 5.27 31.62 9.48
C ALA A 80 4.21 30.51 9.61
N THR A 81 3.56 30.13 8.50
CA THR A 81 2.66 28.96 8.48
C THR A 81 3.50 27.69 8.37
N VAL A 82 3.48 26.86 9.42
CA VAL A 82 4.20 25.57 9.44
C VAL A 82 3.19 24.43 9.40
N THR A 83 3.17 23.69 8.30
CA THR A 83 2.38 22.46 8.16
C THR A 83 3.28 21.26 8.43
N LEU A 84 3.04 20.55 9.53
CA LEU A 84 3.83 19.38 9.93
C LEU A 84 3.00 18.11 9.75
N GLU A 85 3.45 17.22 8.85
CA GLU A 85 2.92 15.87 8.75
C GLU A 85 3.93 14.87 9.33
N LEU A 86 3.53 14.16 10.39
CA LEU A 86 4.37 13.18 11.06
C LEU A 86 3.84 11.79 10.73
N ASN A 87 4.65 11.00 10.04
CA ASN A 87 4.36 9.58 9.79
C ASN A 87 5.19 8.72 10.74
N GLU A 88 4.51 7.98 11.63
CA GLU A 88 5.16 7.03 12.53
C GLU A 88 5.61 5.80 11.72
N VAL A 89 6.92 5.60 11.63
CA VAL A 89 7.50 4.38 11.08
C VAL A 89 7.74 3.38 12.21
N TYR A 90 7.02 2.26 12.19
CA TYR A 90 7.14 1.14 13.14
C TYR A 90 8.54 0.51 13.19
N ARG A 91 9.36 0.78 12.18
CA ARG A 91 10.78 0.46 12.20
C ARG A 91 11.52 1.76 12.47
N LEU A 92 12.11 1.89 13.66
CA LEU A 92 13.32 2.70 13.74
C LEU A 92 14.23 2.19 12.63
N SER A 93 14.72 3.07 11.76
CA SER A 93 15.90 2.81 10.93
C SER A 93 17.14 2.73 11.85
N GLY A 94 17.03 1.96 12.93
CA GLY A 94 18.04 1.63 13.91
C GLY A 94 18.71 0.34 13.50
N THR A 95 19.28 0.40 12.31
CA THR A 95 20.50 -0.26 11.82
C THR A 95 20.42 -0.09 10.31
N GLU A 96 21.34 0.69 9.76
CA GLU A 96 21.94 0.23 8.52
C GLU A 96 22.42 -1.21 8.79
N ASP A 97 21.57 -2.20 8.53
CA ASP A 97 22.10 -3.48 8.09
C ASP A 97 22.87 -3.10 6.83
N ALA A 98 24.19 -2.91 6.98
CA ALA A 98 25.12 -2.59 5.91
C ALA A 98 24.62 -3.31 4.65
N PRO A 99 24.42 -2.61 3.52
CA PRO A 99 23.59 -3.10 2.43
C PRO A 99 23.97 -4.54 2.13
N LYS A 100 23.15 -5.49 2.60
CA LYS A 100 23.55 -6.90 2.67
C LYS A 100 24.02 -7.25 1.27
N SER A 101 25.29 -7.63 1.17
CA SER A 101 25.90 -7.97 -0.10
C SER A 101 25.01 -9.02 -0.78
N PHE A 102 24.96 -9.05 -2.12
CA PHE A 102 24.21 -10.08 -2.84
C PHE A 102 24.52 -11.49 -2.30
N GLY A 103 25.78 -11.73 -1.91
CA GLY A 103 26.20 -12.98 -1.28
C GLY A 103 25.58 -13.25 0.10
N GLU A 104 25.44 -12.24 0.96
CA GLU A 104 24.79 -12.40 2.26
C GLU A 104 23.29 -12.63 2.13
N LYS A 105 22.64 -11.95 1.18
CA LYS A 105 21.22 -12.19 0.87
C LYS A 105 20.99 -13.62 0.35
N LEU A 106 21.89 -14.11 -0.51
CA LEU A 106 21.81 -15.46 -1.05
C LEU A 106 22.09 -16.52 0.03
N SER A 107 23.08 -16.28 0.89
CA SER A 107 23.41 -17.18 2.00
C SER A 107 22.24 -17.29 2.98
N ASN A 108 21.65 -16.16 3.37
CA ASN A 108 20.52 -16.16 4.29
C ASN A 108 19.29 -16.83 3.66
N ALA A 109 18.98 -16.56 2.39
CA ALA A 109 17.88 -17.22 1.70
C ALA A 109 18.08 -18.75 1.61
N PHE A 110 19.33 -19.21 1.48
CA PHE A 110 19.65 -20.63 1.46
C PHE A 110 19.53 -21.29 2.84
N THR A 111 20.00 -20.63 3.90
CA THR A 111 19.85 -21.14 5.28
C THR A 111 18.39 -21.15 5.72
N ASP A 112 17.63 -20.13 5.36
CA ASP A 112 16.19 -20.05 5.65
C ASP A 112 15.43 -21.13 4.86
N GLY A 113 15.82 -21.38 3.61
CA GLY A 113 15.30 -22.48 2.81
C GLY A 113 15.60 -23.86 3.42
N LEU A 114 16.81 -24.08 3.94
CA LEU A 114 17.17 -25.32 4.64
C LEU A 114 16.41 -25.51 5.95
N ALA A 115 16.20 -24.44 6.71
CA ALA A 115 15.40 -24.46 7.94
C ALA A 115 13.94 -24.83 7.62
N ALA A 116 13.35 -24.24 6.58
CA ALA A 116 11.99 -24.58 6.13
C ALA A 116 11.85 -26.04 5.68
N VAL A 117 12.90 -26.63 5.08
CA VAL A 117 12.91 -28.07 4.74
C VAL A 117 12.98 -28.93 5.99
N ALA A 118 13.76 -28.53 6.99
CA ALA A 118 13.84 -29.25 8.26
C ALA A 118 12.50 -29.24 9.01
N GLU A 119 11.84 -28.07 9.08
CA GLU A 119 10.48 -27.93 9.63
C GLU A 119 9.47 -28.79 8.84
N GLY A 120 9.53 -28.76 7.51
CA GLY A 120 8.67 -29.61 6.67
C GLY A 120 8.88 -31.11 6.88
N LEU A 121 10.10 -31.54 7.20
CA LEU A 121 10.40 -32.94 7.52
C LEU A 121 9.87 -33.34 8.90
N GLU A 122 9.93 -32.43 9.87
CA GLU A 122 9.31 -32.61 11.19
C GLU A 122 7.78 -32.75 11.06
N ASP A 123 7.15 -31.84 10.33
CA ASP A 123 5.71 -31.89 10.04
C ASP A 123 5.31 -33.18 9.31
N PHE A 124 6.14 -33.63 8.36
CA PHE A 124 5.92 -34.90 7.67
C PHE A 124 6.02 -36.11 8.62
N ALA A 125 6.99 -36.10 9.54
CA ALA A 125 7.13 -37.15 10.54
C ALA A 125 5.93 -37.18 11.51
N ILE A 126 5.44 -36.01 11.93
CA ILE A 126 4.22 -35.88 12.75
C ILE A 126 3.00 -36.39 11.98
N TRP A 127 2.84 -36.02 10.72
CA TRP A 127 1.76 -36.53 9.87
C TRP A 127 1.79 -38.06 9.75
N LEU A 128 2.97 -38.66 9.58
CA LEU A 128 3.14 -40.11 9.53
C LEU A 128 2.75 -40.77 10.85
N ALA A 129 3.14 -40.15 11.98
CA ALA A 129 2.78 -40.62 13.31
C ALA A 129 1.26 -40.58 13.56
N TYR A 130 0.55 -39.53 13.10
CA TYR A 130 -0.92 -39.49 13.17
C TYR A 130 -1.59 -40.49 12.23
N SER A 131 -1.01 -40.72 11.04
CA SER A 131 -1.60 -41.54 9.98
C SER A 131 -1.34 -43.06 10.15
N TRP A 132 -0.70 -43.49 11.25
CA TRP A 132 -0.34 -44.91 11.46
C TRP A 132 -1.52 -45.88 11.31
N LEU A 133 -2.71 -45.50 11.79
CA LEU A 133 -3.92 -46.31 11.68
C LEU A 133 -4.44 -46.40 10.22
N GLY A 134 -4.34 -45.29 9.48
CA GLY A 134 -4.69 -45.24 8.06
C GLY A 134 -3.72 -46.07 7.20
N ILE A 135 -2.43 -46.03 7.52
CA ILE A 135 -1.40 -46.85 6.87
C ILE A 135 -1.65 -48.34 7.12
N LEU A 136 -2.04 -48.73 8.34
CA LEU A 136 -2.40 -50.13 8.66
C LEU A 136 -3.63 -50.60 7.87
N ILE A 137 -4.67 -49.78 7.77
CA ILE A 137 -5.87 -50.09 6.97
C ILE A 137 -5.50 -50.21 5.49
N PHE A 138 -4.73 -49.27 4.94
CA PHE A 138 -4.28 -49.31 3.56
C PHE A 138 -3.44 -50.56 3.26
N ALA A 139 -2.49 -50.90 4.13
CA ALA A 139 -1.69 -52.12 4.01
C ALA A 139 -2.56 -53.39 4.04
N ALA A 140 -3.58 -53.43 4.90
CA ALA A 140 -4.54 -54.53 4.95
C ALA A 140 -5.38 -54.63 3.67
N VAL A 141 -5.82 -53.51 3.10
CA VAL A 141 -6.56 -53.47 1.82
C VAL A 141 -5.69 -53.92 0.66
N VAL A 142 -4.44 -53.46 0.58
CA VAL A 142 -3.49 -53.91 -0.46
C VAL A 142 -3.21 -55.40 -0.31
N PHE A 143 -2.99 -55.89 0.90
CA PHE A 143 -2.79 -57.32 1.15
C PHE A 143 -4.01 -58.16 0.75
N ALA A 144 -5.22 -57.69 1.08
CA ALA A 144 -6.47 -58.32 0.67
C ALA A 144 -6.62 -58.32 -0.85
N ALA A 145 -6.34 -57.20 -1.53
CA ALA A 145 -6.39 -57.09 -2.99
C ALA A 145 -5.38 -58.02 -3.67
N VAL A 146 -4.13 -58.08 -3.20
CA VAL A 146 -3.10 -59.00 -3.71
C VAL A 146 -3.50 -60.45 -3.50
N LYS A 147 -4.07 -60.79 -2.35
CA LYS A 147 -4.56 -62.15 -2.06
C LYS A 147 -5.78 -62.51 -2.92
N LEU A 148 -6.67 -61.56 -3.18
CA LEU A 148 -7.84 -61.73 -4.04
C LEU A 148 -7.39 -61.94 -5.50
N ILE A 149 -6.49 -61.09 -6.01
CA ILE A 149 -5.89 -61.21 -7.35
C ILE A 149 -5.10 -62.53 -7.47
N GLY A 150 -4.38 -62.94 -6.43
CA GLY A 150 -3.69 -64.23 -6.38
C GLY A 150 -4.63 -65.43 -6.40
N ARG A 151 -5.82 -65.32 -5.77
CA ARG A 151 -6.88 -66.34 -5.85
C ARG A 151 -7.56 -66.37 -7.23
N LEU A 152 -7.82 -65.20 -7.83
CA LEU A 152 -8.38 -65.09 -9.18
C LEU A 152 -7.41 -65.62 -10.26
N ARG A 153 -6.10 -65.40 -10.11
CA ARG A 153 -5.07 -65.99 -10.99
C ARG A 153 -4.91 -67.51 -10.84
N ARG A 154 -5.30 -68.11 -9.71
CA ARG A 154 -5.38 -69.59 -9.57
C ARG A 154 -6.65 -70.20 -10.20
N GLY A 155 -7.63 -69.37 -10.58
CA GLY A 155 -8.91 -69.80 -11.16
C GLY A 155 -9.07 -69.65 -12.68
N GLN A 156 -8.11 -69.07 -13.40
CA GLN A 156 -8.14 -69.02 -14.87
C GLN A 156 -7.00 -69.87 -15.46
N LYS A 157 -7.34 -71.11 -15.86
CA LYS A 157 -6.60 -71.81 -16.92
C LYS A 157 -6.93 -71.09 -18.24
N LEU A 158 -5.92 -70.55 -18.92
CA LEU A 158 -6.08 -70.00 -20.28
C LEU A 158 -6.62 -71.07 -21.24
N PRO A 159 -7.48 -70.70 -22.21
CA PRO A 159 -7.96 -71.62 -23.24
C PRO A 159 -6.81 -72.09 -24.15
N LYS A 160 -6.67 -73.42 -24.29
CA LYS A 160 -5.71 -74.06 -25.20
C LYS A 160 -6.14 -73.84 -26.66
N ILE A 161 -5.36 -73.08 -27.42
CA ILE A 161 -5.32 -73.18 -28.89
C ILE A 161 -4.66 -74.53 -29.24
N GLY A 162 -5.44 -75.41 -29.87
CA GLY A 162 -4.98 -76.73 -30.31
C GLY A 162 -4.23 -76.69 -31.64
N ARG A 163 -3.22 -77.55 -31.79
CA ARG A 163 -2.75 -78.00 -33.10
C ARG A 163 -2.33 -79.49 -33.04
N LYS A 164 -3.29 -80.34 -33.45
CA LYS A 164 -3.21 -81.55 -34.29
C LYS A 164 -2.02 -82.54 -34.14
N LYS A 165 -2.34 -83.82 -33.92
CA LYS A 165 -1.92 -85.02 -34.70
C LYS A 165 -2.72 -86.23 -34.15
N SER A 166 -3.61 -86.88 -34.93
CA SER A 166 -3.33 -88.04 -35.82
C SER A 166 -2.73 -89.21 -35.03
N LYS A 167 -3.22 -90.45 -35.04
CA LYS A 167 -4.16 -91.21 -35.88
C LYS A 167 -4.43 -92.52 -35.10
N ASN A 168 -5.55 -93.16 -35.41
CA ASN A 168 -5.90 -94.59 -35.41
C ASN A 168 -4.86 -95.56 -34.81
N THR A 169 -5.24 -96.66 -34.16
CA THR A 169 -6.07 -97.73 -34.71
C THR A 169 -6.29 -98.78 -33.62
N ALA A 170 -7.37 -99.54 -33.78
CA ALA A 170 -7.43 -100.98 -33.61
C ALA A 170 -8.04 -101.56 -32.31
N ASN A 171 -9.02 -102.42 -32.60
CA ASN A 171 -9.46 -103.61 -31.88
C ASN A 171 -10.42 -103.34 -30.71
N GLU A 172 -11.75 -103.55 -30.83
CA GLU A 172 -12.48 -104.81 -31.12
C GLU A 172 -11.79 -106.02 -30.45
N THR A 173 -12.40 -106.88 -29.65
CA THR A 173 -13.78 -107.20 -29.25
C THR A 173 -13.65 -108.28 -28.15
N LYS A 174 -14.73 -108.53 -27.38
CA LYS A 174 -15.01 -109.78 -26.63
C LYS A 174 -14.10 -110.09 -25.42
N VAL A 175 -14.58 -110.61 -24.29
CA VAL A 175 -15.42 -111.81 -24.02
C VAL A 175 -16.29 -111.51 -22.77
N GLU A 176 -17.63 -111.68 -22.82
CA GLU A 176 -18.45 -112.70 -22.06
C GLU A 176 -18.00 -112.92 -20.60
N GLU A 177 -18.83 -112.88 -19.56
CA GLU A 177 -20.23 -113.33 -19.36
C GLU A 177 -21.16 -112.26 -18.75
#